data_AF-A0A5N7ANV8-F1
#
_entry.id   AF-A0A5N7ANV8-F1
#
_cell.length_a   1.000
_cell.length_b   1.000
_cell.length_c   1.000
_cell.angle_alpha   90.00
_cell.angle_beta   90.00
_cell.angle_gamma   90.00
#
_symmetry.space_group_name_H-M   'P 1'
#
loop_
_entity.id
_entity.type
_entity.pdbx_description
1 polymer ?
#
loop_
_entity_poly.entity_id
_entity_poly.type
_entity_poly.pdbx_seq_one_letter_code
_entity_poly.pdbx_strand_id
1 'polypeptide(L)'
;MLEHPFNPYYYPSSDCASSIYSRSTHISSDSPEINRMDHAIQTAHGFTIALETMRSRLQAAKSYKLQSRHERLAALEEELAWHQQENQFYGICYDIYCSLRTKVEDELQKLLLQSFFEPESLPSRDPFLYDVIRSLNTAVKTTQVQEVKAETDWKRFWHISNGHKVRATWI
;
A
#
# COMPACT_ATOMS: atom_id res chain seq x y z
N MET A 1 -2.83 37.06 -58.92
CA MET A 1 -2.00 35.87 -58.66
C MET A 1 -0.76 36.32 -57.92
N LEU A 2 -0.75 36.13 -56.60
CA LEU A 2 0.44 36.06 -55.75
C LEU A 2 -0.02 35.26 -54.51
N GLU A 3 0.49 34.04 -54.43
CA GLU A 3 0.19 33.03 -53.42
C GLU A 3 0.68 33.48 -52.03
N HIS A 4 -0.19 33.43 -51.03
CA HIS A 4 0.19 33.60 -49.62
C HIS A 4 0.65 32.26 -49.05
N PRO A 5 1.75 32.23 -48.26
CA PRO A 5 2.24 31.00 -47.67
C PRO A 5 1.30 30.51 -46.56
N PHE A 6 1.03 29.22 -46.58
CA PHE A 6 0.33 28.46 -45.55
C PHE A 6 0.99 28.70 -44.19
N ASN A 7 0.31 29.38 -43.27
CA ASN A 7 0.74 29.53 -41.87
C ASN A 7 -0.03 28.50 -41.01
N PRO A 8 0.61 27.42 -40.53
CA PRO A 8 -0.07 26.34 -39.81
C PRO A 8 -0.40 26.67 -38.34
N TYR A 9 -0.19 27.91 -37.89
CA TYR A 9 -0.45 28.32 -36.49
C TYR A 9 -1.69 29.20 -36.31
N TYR A 10 -2.65 29.18 -37.25
CA TYR A 10 -3.94 29.82 -37.06
C TYR A 10 -4.90 28.90 -36.27
N TYR A 11 -4.90 28.99 -34.94
CA TYR A 11 -5.94 28.40 -34.10
C TYR A 11 -7.12 29.38 -33.95
N PRO A 12 -8.36 29.00 -34.29
CA PRO A 12 -9.53 29.79 -33.96
C PRO A 12 -9.92 29.62 -32.49
N SER A 13 -10.17 30.75 -31.84
CA SER A 13 -11.02 31.01 -30.66
C SER A 13 -11.14 29.90 -29.60
N SER A 14 -10.43 30.13 -28.49
CA SER A 14 -10.53 29.41 -27.22
C SER A 14 -11.84 29.74 -26.50
N ASP A 15 -12.96 29.15 -26.91
CA ASP A 15 -14.21 29.16 -26.15
C ASP A 15 -14.93 27.81 -26.29
N CYS A 16 -14.36 26.75 -25.71
CA CYS A 16 -15.10 25.52 -25.32
C CYS A 16 -14.28 24.45 -24.56
N ALA A 17 -13.04 24.73 -24.13
CA ALA A 17 -12.19 23.75 -23.44
C ALA A 17 -11.98 24.02 -21.93
N SER A 18 -12.68 24.99 -21.34
CA SER A 18 -12.57 25.32 -19.90
C SER A 18 -13.47 24.46 -19.00
N SER A 19 -14.24 23.53 -19.55
CA SER A 19 -15.31 22.84 -18.80
C SER A 19 -14.97 21.43 -18.28
N ILE A 20 -13.74 20.93 -18.45
CA ILE A 20 -13.37 19.57 -17.97
C ILE A 20 -12.64 19.61 -16.62
N TYR A 21 -12.06 20.76 -16.23
CA TYR A 21 -11.35 20.90 -14.96
C TYR A 21 -12.20 21.47 -13.80
N SER A 22 -13.47 21.80 -14.05
CA SER A 22 -14.33 22.48 -13.06
C SER A 22 -15.40 21.59 -12.43
N ARG A 23 -15.25 20.26 -12.42
CA ARG A 23 -16.24 19.37 -11.79
C ARG A 23 -15.67 18.60 -10.59
N SER A 24 -16.35 18.80 -9.46
CA SER A 24 -16.22 18.15 -8.14
C SER A 24 -15.20 18.73 -7.15
N THR A 25 -15.46 19.96 -6.72
CA THR A 25 -15.44 20.26 -5.28
C THR A 25 -16.58 19.49 -4.62
N HIS A 26 -16.29 18.32 -4.05
CA HIS A 26 -17.00 17.63 -2.96
C HIS A 26 -16.56 16.15 -2.99
N ILE A 27 -15.28 15.90 -2.69
CA ILE A 27 -14.89 14.58 -2.20
C ILE A 27 -15.18 14.66 -0.69
N SER A 28 -16.28 14.00 -0.32
CA SER A 28 -16.64 13.66 1.06
C SER A 28 -15.38 13.25 1.83
N SER A 29 -15.08 13.94 2.94
CA SER A 29 -13.86 13.86 3.72
C SER A 29 -13.72 12.60 4.61
N ASP A 30 -14.37 11.49 4.26
CA ASP A 30 -14.59 10.41 5.23
C ASP A 30 -13.69 9.18 5.06
N SER A 31 -12.75 9.21 4.11
CA SER A 31 -11.62 8.27 4.12
C SER A 31 -10.32 9.02 3.90
N PRO A 32 -9.29 8.80 4.73
CA PRO A 32 -7.98 9.31 4.40
C PRO A 32 -7.56 8.81 3.01
N GLU A 33 -7.05 9.71 2.16
CA GLU A 33 -6.53 9.39 0.81
C GLU A 33 -5.40 8.35 0.87
N ILE A 34 -4.82 8.17 2.07
CA ILE A 34 -3.67 7.31 2.34
C ILE A 34 -4.00 6.37 3.49
N ASN A 35 -3.30 5.25 3.56
CA ASN A 35 -3.47 4.33 4.66
C ASN A 35 -3.04 4.98 6.01
N ARG A 36 -3.60 4.46 7.11
CA ARG A 36 -3.38 5.02 8.47
C ARG A 36 -1.90 4.99 8.88
N MET A 37 -1.14 3.98 8.45
CA MET A 37 0.29 3.91 8.73
C MET A 37 1.04 5.06 8.04
N ASP A 38 0.72 5.35 6.78
CA ASP A 38 1.30 6.47 6.03
C ASP A 38 0.97 7.82 6.68
N HIS A 39 -0.23 7.98 7.23
CA HIS A 39 -0.57 9.16 8.03
C HIS A 39 0.28 9.31 9.30
N ALA A 40 0.55 8.20 10.00
CA ALA A 40 1.43 8.22 11.16
C ALA A 40 2.87 8.57 10.77
N ILE A 41 3.35 8.03 9.65
CA ILE A 41 4.67 8.34 9.08
C ILE A 41 4.76 9.82 8.70
N GLN A 42 3.75 10.35 8.01
CA GLN A 42 3.66 11.77 7.66
C GLN A 42 3.75 12.67 8.89
N THR A 43 3.07 12.29 9.98
CA THR A 43 3.07 13.04 11.25
C THR A 43 4.43 13.01 11.93
N ALA A 44 5.20 11.94 11.73
CA ALA A 44 6.58 11.82 12.19
C ALA A 44 7.61 12.42 11.20
N HIS A 45 7.15 13.20 10.20
CA HIS A 45 7.99 13.74 9.12
C HIS A 45 8.73 12.67 8.30
N GLY A 46 8.21 11.45 8.30
CA GLY A 46 8.72 10.37 7.46
C GLY A 46 8.18 10.43 6.03
N PHE A 47 8.65 9.48 5.23
CA PHE A 47 8.45 9.45 3.79
C PHE A 47 7.91 8.08 3.35
N THR A 48 6.92 8.07 2.47
CA THR A 48 6.49 6.88 1.74
C THR A 48 6.14 7.27 0.30
N ILE A 49 6.22 6.31 -0.62
CA ILE A 49 5.83 6.56 -2.02
C ILE A 49 4.36 7.02 -2.11
N ALA A 50 3.50 6.49 -1.25
CA ALA A 50 2.10 6.87 -1.18
C ALA A 50 1.93 8.35 -0.81
N LEU A 51 2.76 8.88 0.09
CA LEU A 51 2.77 10.29 0.46
C LEU A 51 3.26 11.18 -0.69
N GLU A 52 4.36 10.82 -1.35
CA GLU A 52 4.95 11.67 -2.41
C GLU A 52 4.12 11.72 -3.69
N THR A 53 3.44 10.62 -4.01
CA THR A 53 2.58 10.54 -5.21
C THR A 53 1.23 11.24 -5.02
N MET A 54 0.93 11.73 -3.81
CA MET A 54 -0.27 12.53 -3.57
C MET A 54 -0.30 13.78 -4.43
N ARG A 55 -1.50 14.16 -4.88
CA ARG A 55 -1.72 15.35 -5.70
C ARG A 55 -1.16 16.63 -5.04
N SER A 56 -1.35 16.78 -3.74
CA SER A 56 -0.86 17.94 -2.98
C SER A 56 0.67 18.04 -2.99
N ARG A 57 1.37 16.92 -2.83
CA ARG A 57 2.83 16.83 -2.88
C ARG A 57 3.36 17.09 -4.28
N LEU A 58 2.76 16.48 -5.31
CA LEU A 58 3.13 16.72 -6.71
C LEU A 58 2.95 18.19 -7.11
N GLN A 59 1.87 18.84 -6.64
CA GLN A 59 1.65 20.28 -6.86
C GLN A 59 2.69 21.14 -6.15
N ALA A 60 3.07 20.81 -4.91
CA ALA A 60 4.14 21.48 -4.20
C ALA A 60 5.50 21.30 -4.90
N ALA A 61 5.80 20.08 -5.37
CA ALA A 61 7.01 19.77 -6.13
C ALA A 61 7.12 20.57 -7.43
N LYS A 62 5.99 20.92 -8.07
CA LYS A 62 5.98 21.78 -9.26
C LYS A 62 6.48 23.20 -8.99
N SER A 63 6.39 23.67 -7.75
CA SER A 63 6.87 25.00 -7.33
C SER A 63 8.32 25.00 -6.82
N TYR A 64 9.00 23.85 -6.87
CA TYR A 64 10.31 23.66 -6.26
C TYR A 64 11.42 24.42 -7.01
N LYS A 65 12.34 25.05 -6.26
CA LYS A 65 13.47 25.83 -6.80
C LYS A 65 14.57 24.93 -7.36
N LEU A 66 15.37 25.48 -8.29
CA LEU A 66 16.62 24.87 -8.78
C LEU A 66 17.58 24.62 -7.61
N GLN A 67 17.79 23.35 -7.27
CA GLN A 67 18.86 22.88 -6.38
C GLN A 67 20.18 22.76 -7.14
N SER A 68 21.30 22.88 -6.43
CA SER A 68 22.58 22.48 -7.01
C SER A 68 22.60 20.97 -7.26
N ARG A 69 23.43 20.54 -8.23
CA ARG A 69 23.56 19.11 -8.58
C ARG A 69 23.95 18.25 -7.38
N HIS A 70 24.82 18.76 -6.50
CA HIS A 70 25.28 18.02 -5.33
C HIS A 70 24.17 17.84 -4.29
N GLU A 71 23.38 18.89 -4.02
CA GLU A 71 22.22 18.79 -3.13
C GLU A 71 21.18 17.82 -3.67
N ARG A 72 20.94 17.82 -4.99
CA ARG A 72 19.99 16.89 -5.62
C ARG A 72 20.46 15.43 -5.51
N LEU A 73 21.76 15.17 -5.67
CA LEU A 73 22.31 13.81 -5.52
C LEU A 73 22.16 13.30 -4.09
N ALA A 74 22.51 14.11 -3.09
CA ALA A 74 22.36 13.73 -1.68
C ALA A 74 20.89 13.43 -1.33
N ALA A 75 19.96 14.25 -1.81
CA ALA A 75 18.52 14.03 -1.61
C ALA A 75 18.03 12.72 -2.26
N LEU A 76 18.54 12.38 -3.46
CA LEU A 76 18.18 11.13 -4.14
C LEU A 76 18.76 9.89 -3.44
N GLU A 77 19.95 9.99 -2.87
CA GLU A 77 20.55 8.90 -2.09
C GLU A 77 19.74 8.61 -0.82
N GLU A 78 19.28 9.64 -0.14
CA GLU A 78 18.40 9.53 1.02
C GLU A 78 17.02 8.95 0.63
N GLU A 79 16.43 9.47 -0.45
CA GLU A 79 15.17 8.97 -0.99
C GLU A 79 15.26 7.48 -1.37
N LEU A 80 16.36 7.06 -2.02
CA LEU A 80 16.60 5.66 -2.35
C LEU A 80 16.67 4.78 -1.10
N ALA A 81 17.31 5.25 -0.02
CA ALA A 81 17.37 4.51 1.23
C ALA A 81 15.98 4.33 1.85
N TRP A 82 15.12 5.35 1.80
CA TRP A 82 13.72 5.24 2.24
C TRP A 82 12.92 4.25 1.40
N HIS A 83 13.04 4.29 0.07
CA HIS A 83 12.37 3.33 -0.82
C HIS A 83 12.83 1.90 -0.57
N GLN A 84 14.12 1.67 -0.30
CA GLN A 84 14.62 0.34 0.02
C GLN A 84 14.01 -0.19 1.32
N GLN A 85 13.89 0.65 2.34
CA GLN A 85 13.28 0.29 3.62
C GLN A 85 11.77 0.03 3.48
N GLU A 86 11.07 0.85 2.69
CA GLU A 86 9.66 0.66 2.37
C GLU A 86 9.42 -0.65 1.61
N ASN A 87 10.24 -0.94 0.59
CA ASN A 87 10.18 -2.20 -0.15
C ASN A 87 10.46 -3.41 0.75
N GLN A 88 11.42 -3.30 1.67
CA GLN A 88 11.71 -4.36 2.62
C GLN A 88 10.52 -4.63 3.55
N PHE A 89 9.87 -3.57 4.05
CA PHE A 89 8.67 -3.70 4.88
C PHE A 89 7.53 -4.40 4.13
N TYR A 90 7.17 -3.93 2.94
CA TYR A 90 6.11 -4.56 2.16
C TYR A 90 6.47 -5.98 1.68
N GLY A 91 7.76 -6.25 1.44
CA GLY A 91 8.26 -7.60 1.17
C GLY A 91 8.00 -8.56 2.34
N ILE A 92 8.28 -8.12 3.58
CA ILE A 92 7.99 -8.91 4.78
C ILE A 92 6.47 -9.16 4.91
N CYS A 93 5.64 -8.13 4.71
CA CYS A 93 4.19 -8.29 4.75
C CYS A 93 3.68 -9.28 3.71
N TYR A 94 4.22 -9.22 2.49
CA TYR A 94 3.92 -10.17 1.42
C TYR A 94 4.30 -11.59 1.81
N ASP A 95 5.49 -11.81 2.36
CA ASP A 95 5.96 -13.11 2.78
C ASP A 95 5.08 -13.72 3.89
N ILE A 96 4.66 -12.90 4.86
CA ILE A 96 3.73 -13.32 5.93
C ILE A 96 2.40 -13.76 5.32
N TYR A 97 1.82 -12.96 4.42
CA TYR A 97 0.56 -13.28 3.75
C TYR A 97 0.67 -14.56 2.91
N CYS A 98 1.74 -14.69 2.13
CA CYS A 98 1.99 -15.89 1.33
C CYS A 98 2.13 -17.13 2.20
N SER A 99 2.84 -17.05 3.32
CA SER A 99 2.96 -18.15 4.28
C SER A 99 1.60 -18.58 4.83
N LEU A 100 0.74 -17.61 5.21
CA LEU A 100 -0.62 -17.90 5.67
C LEU A 100 -1.45 -18.54 4.56
N ARG A 101 -1.40 -18.00 3.34
CA ARG A 101 -2.15 -18.51 2.19
C ARG A 101 -1.77 -19.97 1.89
N THR A 102 -0.49 -20.28 1.85
CA THR A 102 -0.01 -21.66 1.65
C THR A 102 -0.52 -22.58 2.75
N LYS A 103 -0.54 -22.14 4.02
CA LYS A 103 -1.11 -22.96 5.10
C LYS A 103 -2.60 -23.21 4.94
N VAL A 104 -3.37 -22.20 4.52
CA VAL A 104 -4.80 -22.38 4.24
C VAL A 104 -5.01 -23.34 3.07
N GLU A 105 -4.22 -23.22 1.99
CA GLU A 105 -4.26 -24.13 0.85
C GLU A 105 -3.94 -25.57 1.24
N ASP A 106 -2.89 -25.79 2.05
CA ASP A 106 -2.50 -27.12 2.57
C ASP A 106 -3.65 -27.76 3.37
N GLU A 107 -4.26 -27.03 4.30
CA GLU A 107 -5.35 -27.55 5.13
C GLU A 107 -6.65 -27.77 4.32
N LEU A 108 -6.92 -26.90 3.34
CA LEU A 108 -8.05 -27.09 2.42
C LEU A 108 -7.86 -28.36 1.59
N GLN A 109 -6.66 -28.61 1.06
CA GLN A 109 -6.37 -29.83 0.32
C GLN A 109 -6.57 -31.08 1.18
N LYS A 110 -6.13 -31.05 2.44
CA LYS A 110 -6.36 -32.15 3.39
C LYS A 110 -7.86 -32.43 3.60
N LEU A 111 -8.66 -31.40 3.83
CA LEU A 111 -10.12 -31.53 3.98
C LEU A 111 -10.78 -32.07 2.71
N LEU A 112 -10.37 -31.57 1.54
CA LEU A 112 -10.87 -32.06 0.26
C LEU A 112 -10.56 -33.55 0.10
N LEU A 113 -9.32 -33.97 0.32
CA LEU A 113 -8.93 -35.38 0.20
C LEU A 113 -9.69 -36.28 1.17
N GLN A 114 -9.86 -35.86 2.43
CA GLN A 114 -10.65 -36.61 3.39
C GLN A 114 -12.09 -36.80 2.91
N SER A 115 -12.72 -35.77 2.34
CA SER A 115 -14.08 -35.88 1.80
C SER A 115 -14.21 -36.90 0.67
N PHE A 116 -13.14 -37.16 -0.08
CA PHE A 116 -13.12 -38.18 -1.14
C PHE A 116 -12.87 -39.60 -0.62
N PHE A 117 -12.03 -39.75 0.41
CA PHE A 117 -11.62 -41.07 0.91
C PHE A 117 -12.49 -41.58 2.08
N GLU A 118 -13.09 -40.68 2.87
CA GLU A 118 -13.87 -41.01 4.07
C GLU A 118 -15.20 -40.21 4.14
N PRO A 119 -16.10 -40.35 3.16
CA PRO A 119 -17.31 -39.55 3.04
C PRO A 119 -18.35 -39.81 4.16
N GLU A 120 -18.23 -40.92 4.90
CA GLU A 120 -19.14 -41.26 6.00
C GLU A 120 -18.70 -40.68 7.37
N SER A 121 -17.59 -39.94 7.41
CA SER A 121 -17.15 -39.26 8.64
C SER A 121 -18.15 -38.14 9.02
N LEU A 122 -18.71 -38.22 10.23
CA LEU A 122 -19.63 -37.20 10.77
C LEU A 122 -18.84 -35.92 11.12
N PRO A 123 -19.10 -34.77 10.48
CA PRO A 123 -18.28 -33.55 10.65
C PRO A 123 -18.19 -33.05 12.10
N SER A 124 -19.24 -33.29 12.90
CA SER A 124 -19.35 -32.79 14.28
C SER A 124 -18.52 -33.58 15.30
N ARG A 125 -17.97 -34.74 14.94
CA ARG A 125 -17.15 -35.59 15.83
C ARG A 125 -15.82 -36.01 15.22
N ASP A 126 -15.48 -35.45 14.08
CA ASP A 126 -14.26 -35.80 13.36
C ASP A 126 -13.03 -35.13 14.02
N PRO A 127 -12.10 -35.90 14.60
CA PRO A 127 -10.85 -35.38 15.15
C PRO A 127 -10.05 -34.60 14.11
N PHE A 128 -10.17 -34.95 12.83
CA PHE A 128 -9.44 -34.31 11.75
C PHE A 128 -9.89 -32.86 11.51
N LEU A 129 -11.21 -32.60 11.46
CA LEU A 129 -11.72 -31.23 11.37
C LEU A 129 -11.25 -30.36 12.55
N TYR A 130 -11.23 -30.92 13.76
CA TYR A 130 -10.72 -30.20 14.94
C TYR A 130 -9.23 -29.88 14.80
N ASP A 131 -8.43 -30.81 14.30
CA ASP A 131 -7.00 -30.62 14.07
C ASP A 131 -6.72 -29.57 12.99
N VAL A 132 -7.51 -29.56 11.90
CA VAL A 132 -7.44 -28.52 10.86
C VAL A 132 -7.77 -27.14 11.44
N ILE A 133 -8.86 -27.01 12.20
CA ILE A 133 -9.24 -25.75 12.85
C ILE A 133 -8.14 -25.28 13.82
N ARG A 134 -7.52 -26.20 14.56
CA ARG A 134 -6.41 -25.90 15.47
C ARG A 134 -5.18 -25.42 14.69
N SER A 135 -4.85 -26.07 13.58
CA SER A 135 -3.74 -25.71 12.70
C SER A 135 -3.92 -24.30 12.12
N LEU A 136 -5.10 -24.03 11.53
CA LEU A 136 -5.44 -22.72 10.98
C LEU A 136 -5.41 -21.61 12.03
N ASN A 137 -5.98 -21.84 13.22
CA ASN A 137 -5.91 -20.87 14.32
C ASN A 137 -4.46 -20.58 14.74
N THR A 138 -3.60 -21.60 14.74
CA THR A 138 -2.19 -21.44 15.08
C THR A 138 -1.46 -20.64 14.00
N ALA A 139 -1.74 -20.89 12.73
CA ALA A 139 -1.19 -20.13 11.60
C ALA A 139 -1.59 -18.65 11.69
N VAL A 140 -2.88 -18.34 11.91
CA VAL A 140 -3.38 -16.97 12.06
C VAL A 140 -2.75 -16.26 13.25
N LYS A 141 -2.63 -16.92 14.41
CA LYS A 141 -1.96 -16.31 15.58
C LYS A 141 -0.50 -16.03 15.31
N THR A 142 0.18 -16.93 14.60
CA THR A 142 1.60 -16.77 14.25
C THR A 142 1.78 -15.59 13.30
N THR A 143 0.94 -15.47 12.28
CA THR A 143 1.01 -14.36 11.31
C THR A 143 0.70 -13.03 11.98
N GLN A 144 -0.29 -12.96 12.86
CA GLN A 144 -0.56 -11.76 13.65
C GLN A 144 0.63 -11.31 14.49
N VAL A 145 1.38 -12.24 15.10
CA VAL A 145 2.61 -11.91 15.84
C VAL A 145 3.69 -11.37 14.90
N GLN A 146 3.85 -11.96 13.72
CA GLN A 146 4.80 -11.51 12.70
C GLN A 146 4.45 -10.13 12.14
N GLU A 147 3.17 -9.87 11.88
CA GLU A 147 2.67 -8.56 11.43
C GLU A 147 2.93 -7.48 12.47
N VAL A 148 2.59 -7.74 13.74
CA VAL A 148 2.84 -6.78 14.82
C VAL A 148 4.34 -6.49 14.95
N LYS A 149 5.20 -7.50 14.76
CA LYS A 149 6.65 -7.31 14.76
C LYS A 149 7.08 -6.42 13.57
N ALA A 150 6.66 -6.74 12.35
CA ALA A 150 6.98 -5.97 11.16
C ALA A 150 6.52 -4.52 11.28
N GLU A 151 5.30 -4.29 11.79
CA GLU A 151 4.75 -2.96 12.06
C GLU A 151 5.56 -2.21 13.12
N THR A 152 5.99 -2.89 14.19
CA THR A 152 6.80 -2.29 15.25
C THR A 152 8.18 -1.88 14.73
N ASP A 153 8.82 -2.72 13.93
CA ASP A 153 10.11 -2.43 13.32
C ASP A 153 10.00 -1.26 12.33
N TRP A 154 8.90 -1.20 11.55
CA TRP A 154 8.60 -0.09 10.65
C TRP A 154 8.36 1.24 11.40
N LYS A 155 7.58 1.20 12.49
CA LYS A 155 7.39 2.36 13.37
C LYS A 155 8.70 2.84 14.00
N ARG A 156 9.57 1.90 14.40
CA ARG A 156 10.88 2.22 14.97
C ARG A 156 11.76 2.97 13.97
N PHE A 157 11.77 2.54 12.71
CA PHE A 157 12.52 3.20 11.64
C PHE A 157 12.11 4.67 11.48
N TRP A 158 10.80 4.96 11.53
CA TRP A 158 10.26 6.32 11.42
C TRP A 158 10.18 7.09 12.74
N HIS A 159 10.74 6.56 13.84
CA HIS A 159 10.67 7.17 15.17
C HIS A 159 9.23 7.48 15.66
N ILE A 160 8.24 6.71 15.22
CA ILE A 160 6.84 6.89 15.60
C ILE A 160 6.65 6.37 17.03
N SER A 161 6.14 7.23 17.92
CA SER A 161 5.89 6.87 19.32
C SER A 161 4.75 5.85 19.45
N ASN A 162 4.95 4.81 20.26
CA ASN A 162 3.98 3.73 20.54
C ASN A 162 2.64 4.21 21.16
N GLY A 163 2.51 5.48 21.52
CA GLY A 163 1.27 6.09 22.04
C GLY A 163 0.18 6.29 20.97
N HIS A 164 0.54 6.32 19.69
CA HIS A 164 -0.44 6.31 18.61
C HIS A 164 -0.93 4.88 18.38
N LYS A 165 -2.17 4.58 18.84
CA LYS A 165 -2.93 3.36 18.55
C LYS A 165 -3.32 3.27 17.05
N VAL A 166 -2.41 3.57 16.15
CA VAL A 166 -2.58 3.33 14.73
C VAL A 166 -2.19 1.88 14.51
N ARG A 167 -3.16 0.98 14.61
CA ARG A 167 -2.99 -0.39 14.12
C ARG A 167 -3.42 -0.39 12.67
N ALA A 168 -2.48 -0.63 11.78
CA ALA A 168 -2.84 -0.89 10.41
C ALA A 168 -3.34 -2.33 10.35
N THR A 169 -4.64 -2.49 10.14
CA THR A 169 -5.25 -3.81 9.99
C THR A 169 -5.20 -4.10 8.51
N TRP A 170 -4.20 -4.89 8.10
CA TRP A 170 -3.91 -5.18 6.70
C TRP A 170 -4.59 -6.46 6.19
N ILE A 171 -5.13 -7.25 7.12
CA ILE A 171 -5.93 -8.47 6.90
C ILE A 171 -7.30 -8.30 7.56
#